data_AF-A0A1W9TKT2-F1
#
_entry.id   AF-A0A1W9TKT2-F1
#
_cell.length_a   1.000
_cell.length_b   1.000
_cell.length_c   1.000
_cell.angle_alpha   90.00
_cell.angle_beta   90.00
_cell.angle_gamma   90.00
#
_symmetry.space_group_name_H-M   'P 1'
#
loop_
_entity.id
_entity.type
_entity.pdbx_description
1 polymer ?
#
loop_
_entity_poly.entity_id
_entity_poly.type
_entity_poly.pdbx_seq_one_letter_code
_entity_poly.pdbx_strand_id
1 'polypeptide(L)'
;MKGRCLIAEADGGYLFTFDGKQPLEGREYLLEDTTTGTAAQNKAFHALVQEYWKSGQHSYDVPTFAKFREHIKRDLGTGYDAFVYADIDNGKPKIKHAKDYTDIPEHIRKDFDLKEMIFGRLKSWSQYTNKQRRDTLDRLIAEMMQAGVNSAKFNEIIKGMEK
;
A
#
# COMPACT_ATOMS: atom_id res chain seq x y z
N MET A 1 -39.29 1.09 -15.63
CA MET A 1 -38.46 0.52 -16.72
C MET A 1 -37.35 -0.30 -16.08
N LYS A 2 -37.37 -1.63 -16.23
CA LYS A 2 -36.35 -2.55 -15.69
C LYS A 2 -35.33 -2.80 -16.81
N GLY A 3 -34.09 -2.36 -16.62
CA GLY A 3 -32.98 -2.67 -17.51
C GLY A 3 -32.55 -4.13 -17.30
N ARG A 4 -32.62 -4.94 -18.36
CA ARG A 4 -31.95 -6.24 -18.43
C ARG A 4 -30.47 -5.98 -18.70
N CYS A 5 -29.58 -6.42 -17.82
CA CYS A 5 -28.17 -6.52 -18.15
C CYS A 5 -27.89 -7.94 -18.62
N LEU A 6 -27.61 -8.09 -19.91
CA LEU A 6 -27.08 -9.30 -20.53
C LEU A 6 -25.62 -9.44 -20.09
N ILE A 7 -25.21 -10.64 -19.69
CA ILE A 7 -23.81 -10.96 -19.45
C ILE A 7 -23.20 -11.28 -20.82
N ALA A 8 -22.20 -10.51 -21.23
CA ALA A 8 -21.30 -10.88 -22.32
C ALA A 8 -20.05 -11.49 -21.69
N GLU A 9 -19.69 -12.71 -22.10
CA GLU A 9 -18.38 -13.28 -21.80
C GLU A 9 -17.35 -12.77 -22.82
N ALA A 10 -16.19 -12.35 -22.31
CA ALA A 10 -14.92 -12.46 -23.00
C ALA A 10 -13.84 -12.70 -21.93
N ASP A 11 -13.28 -13.90 -21.94
CA ASP A 11 -12.02 -14.29 -21.32
C ASP A 11 -11.97 -14.53 -19.78
N GLY A 12 -12.59 -15.63 -19.35
CA GLY A 12 -11.87 -16.65 -18.56
C GLY A 12 -11.60 -16.41 -17.07
N GLY A 13 -12.57 -15.97 -16.28
CA GLY A 13 -12.43 -15.99 -14.81
C GLY A 13 -13.75 -16.19 -14.07
N TYR A 14 -13.95 -17.36 -13.46
CA TYR A 14 -15.04 -17.58 -12.50
C TYR A 14 -14.69 -16.89 -11.18
N LEU A 15 -15.56 -15.98 -10.72
CA LEU A 15 -15.50 -15.45 -9.36
C LEU A 15 -16.10 -16.49 -8.40
N PHE A 16 -15.24 -17.04 -7.55
CA PHE A 16 -15.63 -17.95 -6.48
C PHE A 16 -16.54 -17.20 -5.49
N THR A 17 -17.77 -17.70 -5.30
CA THR A 17 -18.54 -17.37 -4.10
C THR A 17 -17.81 -17.96 -2.89
N PHE A 18 -17.96 -17.36 -1.71
CA PHE A 18 -17.32 -17.79 -0.45
C PHE A 18 -17.54 -19.29 -0.12
N ASP A 19 -18.53 -19.94 -0.74
CA ASP A 19 -18.89 -21.35 -0.55
C ASP A 19 -18.50 -22.27 -1.73
N GLY A 20 -17.76 -21.77 -2.72
CA GLY A 20 -17.34 -22.56 -3.90
C GLY A 20 -18.48 -22.99 -4.83
N LYS A 21 -19.66 -22.37 -4.73
CA LYS A 21 -20.83 -22.68 -5.58
C LYS A 21 -20.89 -21.75 -6.79
N GLN A 22 -21.39 -22.28 -7.91
CA GLN A 22 -21.68 -21.47 -9.10
C GLN A 22 -22.69 -20.36 -8.74
N PRO A 23 -22.51 -19.13 -9.24
CA PRO A 23 -23.46 -18.05 -9.01
C PRO A 23 -24.84 -18.42 -9.59
N LEU A 24 -25.89 -18.12 -8.84
CA LEU A 24 -27.27 -18.38 -9.26
C LEU A 24 -27.72 -17.28 -10.22
N GLU A 25 -28.22 -17.68 -11.39
CA GLU A 25 -28.80 -16.75 -12.36
C GLU A 25 -29.93 -15.93 -11.72
N GLY A 26 -29.89 -14.60 -11.90
CA GLY A 26 -30.92 -13.68 -11.39
C GLY A 26 -30.73 -13.19 -9.94
N ARG A 27 -29.61 -13.51 -9.27
CA ARG A 27 -29.21 -12.87 -8.01
C ARG A 27 -28.19 -11.77 -8.23
N GLU A 28 -28.39 -10.65 -7.54
CA GLU A 28 -27.38 -9.60 -7.41
C GLU A 28 -26.35 -10.02 -6.35
N TYR A 29 -25.07 -9.96 -6.71
CA TYR A 29 -23.96 -10.21 -5.81
C TYR A 29 -23.16 -8.93 -5.62
N LEU A 30 -22.85 -8.59 -4.36
CA LEU A 30 -21.88 -7.55 -4.05
C LEU A 30 -20.49 -8.15 -4.25
N LEU A 31 -19.76 -7.65 -5.24
CA LEU A 31 -18.36 -8.04 -5.46
C LEU A 31 -17.50 -7.32 -4.42
N GLU A 32 -16.83 -8.09 -3.55
CA GLU A 32 -15.82 -7.54 -2.65
C GLU A 32 -14.50 -7.31 -3.41
N ASP A 33 -13.81 -6.22 -3.09
CA ASP A 33 -12.49 -5.95 -3.63
C ASP A 33 -11.52 -7.09 -3.26
N THR A 34 -10.78 -7.58 -4.24
CA THR A 34 -9.80 -8.65 -3.99
C THR A 34 -8.78 -8.21 -2.92
N THR A 35 -8.65 -9.06 -1.90
CA THR A 35 -7.76 -8.85 -0.75
C THR A 35 -6.28 -8.95 -1.13
N THR A 36 -5.97 -9.53 -2.29
CA THR A 36 -4.61 -9.70 -2.79
C THR A 36 -4.37 -8.81 -4.01
N GLY A 37 -3.30 -8.03 -3.97
CA GLY A 37 -2.91 -7.23 -5.14
C GLY A 37 -2.32 -8.08 -6.27
N THR A 38 -2.40 -7.57 -7.51
CA THR A 38 -2.01 -8.32 -8.71
C THR A 38 -0.50 -8.36 -8.93
N ALA A 39 -0.03 -9.33 -9.72
CA ALA A 39 1.38 -9.43 -10.14
C ALA A 39 1.81 -8.22 -10.98
N ALA A 40 0.90 -7.68 -11.81
CA ALA A 40 1.11 -6.48 -12.61
C ALA A 40 1.36 -5.25 -11.71
N GLN A 41 0.51 -5.02 -10.69
CA GLN A 41 0.71 -3.95 -9.71
C GLN A 41 2.04 -4.10 -8.96
N ASN A 42 2.43 -5.33 -8.62
CA ASN A 42 3.70 -5.59 -7.95
C ASN A 42 4.88 -5.20 -8.85
N LYS A 43 4.88 -5.63 -10.11
CA LYS A 43 5.93 -5.30 -11.08
C LYS A 43 5.98 -3.78 -11.33
N ALA A 44 4.83 -3.14 -11.51
CA ALA A 44 4.72 -1.70 -11.72
C ALA A 44 5.32 -0.90 -10.55
N PHE A 45 4.95 -1.23 -9.31
CA PHE A 45 5.46 -0.54 -8.13
C PHE A 45 6.99 -0.60 -8.07
N HIS A 46 7.56 -1.79 -8.24
CA HIS A 46 9.00 -1.96 -8.23
C HIS A 46 9.71 -1.20 -9.36
N ALA A 47 9.13 -1.20 -10.56
CA ALA A 47 9.68 -0.48 -11.71
C ALA A 47 9.61 1.04 -11.52
N LEU A 48 8.47 1.59 -11.06
CA LEU A 48 8.28 3.02 -10.82
C LEU A 48 9.21 3.54 -9.73
N VAL A 49 9.28 2.85 -8.58
CA VAL A 49 10.18 3.26 -7.47
C VAL A 49 11.63 3.24 -7.92
N GLN A 50 12.05 2.24 -8.70
CA GLN A 50 13.40 2.18 -9.24
C GLN A 50 13.67 3.31 -10.24
N GLU A 51 12.72 3.61 -11.11
CA GLU A 51 12.85 4.69 -12.08
C GLU A 51 12.92 6.06 -11.40
N TYR A 52 12.08 6.29 -10.39
CA TYR A 52 12.08 7.54 -9.65
C TYR A 52 13.40 7.77 -8.93
N TRP A 53 13.93 6.74 -8.25
CA TRP A 53 15.26 6.79 -7.63
C TRP A 53 16.36 7.11 -8.65
N LYS A 54 16.36 6.42 -9.80
CA LYS A 54 17.37 6.64 -10.85
C LYS A 54 17.28 8.01 -11.51
N SER A 55 16.08 8.56 -11.60
CA SER A 55 15.85 9.87 -12.21
C SER A 55 16.52 11.01 -11.43
N GLY A 56 16.75 10.82 -10.12
CA GLY A 56 17.27 11.87 -9.23
C GLY A 56 16.32 13.06 -9.03
N GLN A 57 15.07 12.98 -9.53
CA GLN A 57 14.08 14.06 -9.44
C GLN A 57 13.36 14.11 -8.08
N HIS A 58 13.67 13.20 -7.15
CA HIS A 58 13.10 13.23 -5.82
C HIS A 58 13.86 14.22 -4.92
N SER A 59 13.13 14.99 -4.12
CA SER A 59 13.73 15.91 -3.13
C SER A 59 14.02 15.24 -1.78
N TYR A 60 13.84 13.92 -1.67
CA TYR A 60 13.99 13.21 -0.41
C TYR A 60 15.45 13.03 0.00
N ASP A 61 15.77 13.47 1.21
CA ASP A 61 17.06 13.21 1.86
C ASP A 61 17.10 11.79 2.43
N VAL A 62 17.29 10.82 1.54
CA VAL A 62 17.40 9.40 1.91
C VAL A 62 18.66 8.79 1.30
N PRO A 63 19.53 8.16 2.11
CA PRO A 63 20.87 7.77 1.66
C PRO A 63 20.90 6.51 0.79
N THR A 64 19.83 5.71 0.82
CA THR A 64 19.79 4.42 0.13
C THR A 64 18.45 4.17 -0.55
N PHE A 65 18.47 3.38 -1.62
CA PHE A 65 17.26 2.93 -2.31
C PHE A 65 16.28 2.18 -1.39
N ALA A 66 16.80 1.42 -0.42
CA ALA A 66 15.96 0.72 0.55
C ALA A 66 15.17 1.72 1.41
N LYS A 67 15.83 2.77 1.90
CA LYS A 67 15.19 3.86 2.68
C LYS A 67 14.24 4.70 1.82
N PHE A 68 14.59 4.95 0.57
CA PHE A 68 13.69 5.58 -0.39
C PHE A 68 12.39 4.78 -0.58
N ARG A 69 12.49 3.45 -0.78
CA ARG A 69 11.30 2.60 -0.89
C ARG A 69 10.46 2.59 0.39
N GLU A 70 11.09 2.58 1.56
CA GLU A 70 10.40 2.72 2.85
C GLU A 70 9.69 4.07 2.96
N HIS A 71 10.33 5.15 2.51
CA HIS A 71 9.76 6.50 2.47
C HIS A 71 8.51 6.55 1.59
N ILE A 72 8.57 6.03 0.36
CA ILE A 72 7.41 5.95 -0.54
C ILE A 72 6.25 5.18 0.11
N LYS A 73 6.52 4.06 0.79
CA LYS A 73 5.47 3.30 1.50
C LYS A 73 4.87 4.05 2.69
N ARG A 74 5.70 4.82 3.38
CA ARG A 74 5.30 5.61 4.55
C ARG A 74 4.38 6.75 4.15
N ASP A 75 4.78 7.52 3.14
CA ASP A 75 4.16 8.81 2.84
C ASP A 75 3.11 8.72 1.73
N LEU A 76 3.35 7.88 0.71
CA LEU A 76 2.39 7.68 -0.40
C LEU A 76 1.51 6.45 -0.20
N GLY A 77 2.03 5.44 0.52
CA GLY A 77 1.34 4.19 0.77
C GLY A 77 0.34 4.24 1.92
N THR A 78 0.21 3.09 2.59
CA THR A 78 -0.71 2.93 3.75
C THR A 78 -0.05 3.30 5.08
N GLY A 79 1.24 3.62 5.08
CA GLY A 79 1.96 4.01 6.29
C GLY A 79 2.30 2.84 7.22
N TYR A 80 2.18 3.11 8.52
CA TYR A 80 2.48 2.17 9.59
C TYR A 80 1.32 1.20 9.84
N ASP A 81 1.65 -0.08 10.03
CA ASP A 81 0.71 -1.14 10.37
C ASP A 81 0.58 -1.33 11.88
N ALA A 82 1.67 -1.05 12.60
CA ALA A 82 1.75 -1.12 14.05
C ALA A 82 2.89 -0.23 14.56
N PHE A 83 2.84 0.11 15.83
CA PHE A 83 3.89 0.78 16.57
C PHE A 83 4.46 -0.13 17.65
N VAL A 84 5.75 -0.01 17.89
CA VAL A 84 6.49 -0.69 18.94
C VAL A 84 6.99 0.37 19.90
N TYR A 85 6.77 0.18 21.20
CA TYR A 85 7.20 1.14 22.22
C TYR A 85 7.74 0.41 23.45
N ALA A 86 8.62 1.07 24.20
CA ALA A 86 9.12 0.59 25.47
C ALA A 86 8.29 1.18 26.62
N ASP A 87 7.93 0.35 27.59
CA ASP A 87 7.23 0.75 28.81
C ASP A 87 7.89 0.09 30.03
N ILE A 88 7.86 0.75 31.18
CA ILE A 88 8.41 0.19 32.41
C ILE A 88 7.28 -0.48 33.18
N ASP A 89 7.29 -1.80 33.18
CA ASP A 89 6.32 -2.61 33.92
C ASP A 89 7.03 -3.32 35.08
N ASN A 90 6.65 -2.98 36.31
CA ASN A 90 7.27 -3.49 37.55
C ASN A 90 8.81 -3.31 37.57
N GLY A 91 9.29 -2.13 37.16
CA GLY A 91 10.71 -1.78 37.19
C GLY A 91 11.56 -2.45 36.10
N LYS A 92 10.95 -3.12 35.12
CA LYS A 92 11.65 -3.72 33.97
C LYS A 92 11.15 -3.14 32.65
N PRO A 93 12.04 -2.79 31.71
CA PRO A 93 11.63 -2.36 30.38
C PRO A 93 11.00 -3.55 29.63
N LYS A 94 9.78 -3.36 29.13
CA LYS A 94 9.08 -4.30 28.25
C LYS A 94 8.74 -3.63 26.94
N ILE A 95 8.95 -4.37 25.85
CA ILE A 95 8.54 -3.96 24.51
C ILE A 95 7.07 -4.31 24.34
N LYS A 96 6.25 -3.33 23.97
CA LYS A 96 4.82 -3.47 23.71
C LYS A 96 4.49 -3.04 22.28
N HIS A 97 3.35 -3.52 21.80
CA HIS A 97 2.83 -3.23 20.46
C HIS A 97 1.51 -2.48 20.55
N ALA A 98 1.38 -1.43 19.76
CA ALA A 98 0.16 -0.67 19.55
C ALA A 98 -0.24 -0.76 18.07
N LYS A 99 -1.53 -0.77 17.76
CA LYS A 99 -1.97 -0.75 16.36
C LYS A 99 -1.86 0.67 15.81
N ASP A 100 -2.43 1.62 16.55
CA ASP A 100 -2.41 3.03 16.19
C ASP A 100 -1.53 3.83 17.16
N TYR A 101 -0.98 4.96 16.70
CA TYR A 101 -0.15 5.81 17.55
C TYR A 101 -0.92 6.32 18.78
N THR A 102 -2.24 6.50 18.67
CA THR A 102 -3.12 6.94 19.76
C THR A 102 -3.28 5.91 20.86
N ASP A 103 -3.09 4.62 20.55
CA ASP A 103 -3.20 3.52 21.53
C ASP A 103 -1.98 3.47 22.46
N ILE A 104 -0.90 4.17 22.11
CA ILE A 104 0.27 4.28 22.96
C ILE A 104 -0.10 5.13 24.19
N PRO A 105 0.21 4.66 25.41
CA PRO A 105 -0.07 5.40 26.63
C PRO A 105 0.45 6.85 26.58
N GLU A 106 -0.34 7.77 27.12
CA GLU A 106 -0.05 9.20 27.03
C GLU A 106 1.26 9.58 27.74
N HIS A 107 1.60 8.88 28.83
CA HIS A 107 2.88 9.10 29.54
C HIS A 107 4.08 8.79 28.65
N ILE A 108 3.99 7.79 27.76
CA ILE A 108 5.06 7.47 26.81
C ILE A 108 5.08 8.46 25.64
N ARG A 109 3.91 8.92 25.17
CA ARG A 109 3.82 9.87 24.05
C ARG A 109 4.30 11.27 24.39
N LYS A 110 4.17 11.68 25.65
CA LYS A 110 4.52 13.03 26.13
C LYS A 110 5.90 13.11 26.77
N ASP A 111 6.38 12.01 27.34
CA ASP A 111 7.73 11.94 27.88
C ASP A 111 8.75 12.05 26.75
N PHE A 112 9.77 12.91 26.94
CA PHE A 112 10.74 13.22 25.90
C PHE A 112 11.58 12.00 25.53
N ASP A 113 12.07 11.25 26.53
CA ASP A 113 12.97 10.13 26.31
C ASP A 113 12.21 8.89 25.80
N LEU A 114 11.02 8.62 26.36
CA LEU A 114 10.21 7.47 25.95
C LEU A 114 9.57 7.64 24.58
N LYS A 115 9.26 8.88 24.19
CA LYS A 115 8.69 9.17 22.86
C LYS A 115 9.68 8.85 21.74
N GLU A 116 10.98 9.06 21.94
CA GLU A 116 12.02 8.70 20.96
C GLU A 116 12.16 7.18 20.78
N MET A 117 11.68 6.40 21.75
CA MET A 117 11.67 4.94 21.70
C MET A 117 10.41 4.34 21.04
N ILE A 118 9.57 5.18 20.43
CA ILE A 118 8.42 4.72 19.64
C ILE A 118 8.86 4.48 18.19
N PHE A 119 8.76 3.23 17.74
CA PHE A 119 9.11 2.83 16.38
C PHE A 119 7.87 2.37 15.62
N GLY A 120 7.60 3.00 14.48
CA GLY A 120 6.55 2.54 13.56
C GLY A 120 7.05 1.39 12.67
N ARG A 121 6.30 0.31 12.60
CA ARG A 121 6.48 -0.80 11.65
C ARG A 121 5.65 -0.53 10.41
N LEU A 122 6.30 -0.32 9.27
CA LEU A 122 5.62 -0.12 8.00
C LEU A 122 4.87 -1.38 7.57
N LYS A 123 3.69 -1.19 6.98
CA LYS A 123 2.94 -2.30 6.38
C LYS A 123 3.73 -2.92 5.24
N SER A 124 3.84 -4.26 5.23
CA SER A 124 4.53 -4.94 4.14
C SER A 124 3.74 -4.77 2.84
N TRP A 125 4.44 -4.56 1.72
CA TRP A 125 3.81 -4.43 0.40
C TRP A 125 3.00 -5.68 0.02
N SER A 126 3.47 -6.86 0.45
CA SER A 126 2.75 -8.12 0.23
C SER A 126 1.37 -8.16 0.90
N GLN A 127 1.19 -7.40 1.99
CA GLN A 127 -0.06 -7.32 2.76
C GLN A 127 -0.99 -6.20 2.26
N TYR A 128 -0.62 -5.46 1.21
CA TYR A 128 -1.50 -4.44 0.63
C TYR A 128 -2.62 -5.11 -0.15
N THR A 129 -3.84 -4.64 0.08
CA THR A 129 -5.00 -5.00 -0.74
C THR A 129 -4.86 -4.42 -2.15
N ASN A 130 -5.66 -4.91 -3.10
CA ASN A 130 -5.62 -4.40 -4.47
C ASN A 130 -5.88 -2.89 -4.53
N LYS A 131 -6.90 -2.42 -3.81
CA LYS A 131 -7.20 -0.99 -3.68
C LYS A 131 -6.03 -0.20 -3.12
N GLN A 132 -5.42 -0.67 -2.03
CA GLN A 132 -4.25 0.00 -1.43
C GLN A 132 -3.08 0.08 -2.40
N ARG A 133 -2.82 -0.97 -3.19
CA ARG A 133 -1.76 -0.93 -4.22
C ARG A 133 -2.09 0.06 -5.33
N ARG A 134 -3.34 0.09 -5.80
CA ARG A 134 -3.80 1.06 -6.82
C ARG A 134 -3.62 2.50 -6.32
N ASP A 135 -4.16 2.81 -5.15
CA ASP A 135 -4.07 4.15 -4.55
C ASP A 135 -2.60 4.58 -4.35
N THR A 136 -1.73 3.64 -3.92
CA THR A 136 -0.29 3.91 -3.76
C THR A 136 0.39 4.17 -5.11
N LEU A 137 0.05 3.40 -6.14
CA LEU A 137 0.59 3.58 -7.49
C LEU A 137 0.15 4.91 -8.09
N ASP A 138 -1.13 5.26 -7.96
CA ASP A 138 -1.68 6.51 -8.50
C ASP A 138 -1.00 7.73 -7.85
N ARG A 139 -0.81 7.70 -6.52
CA ARG A 139 -0.07 8.74 -5.80
C ARG A 139 1.39 8.83 -6.21
N LEU A 140 2.06 7.67 -6.37
CA LEU A 140 3.45 7.61 -6.82
C LEU A 140 3.60 8.20 -8.24
N ILE A 141 2.70 7.84 -9.16
CA ILE A 141 2.70 8.36 -10.53
C ILE A 141 2.46 9.87 -10.52
N ALA A 142 1.47 10.35 -9.76
CA ALA A 142 1.18 11.77 -9.64
C ALA A 142 2.38 12.56 -9.11
N GLU A 143 3.05 12.05 -8.07
CA GLU A 143 4.25 12.67 -7.54
C GLU A 143 5.41 12.66 -8.55
N MET A 144 5.67 11.52 -9.20
CA MET A 144 6.71 11.43 -10.23
C MET A 144 6.46 12.44 -11.37
N MET A 145 5.21 12.63 -11.79
CA MET A 145 4.85 13.63 -12.79
C MET A 145 5.07 15.06 -12.28
N GLN A 146 4.69 15.36 -11.03
CA GLN A 146 4.92 16.67 -10.40
C GLN A 146 6.40 16.98 -10.22
N ALA A 147 7.20 15.98 -9.90
CA ALA A 147 8.66 16.06 -9.82
C ALA A 147 9.33 16.18 -11.21
N GLY A 148 8.58 16.07 -12.31
CA GLY A 148 9.10 16.22 -13.67
C GLY A 148 9.78 14.97 -14.24
N VAL A 149 9.48 13.78 -13.72
CA VAL A 149 9.97 12.53 -14.30
C VAL A 149 9.33 12.31 -15.67
N ASN A 150 10.13 12.38 -16.73
CA ASN A 150 9.68 12.19 -18.12
C ASN A 150 10.65 11.28 -18.92
N SER A 151 11.11 10.20 -18.31
CA SER A 151 11.98 9.25 -19.01
C SER A 151 11.17 8.37 -19.97
N ALA A 152 11.82 7.86 -21.02
CA ALA A 152 11.22 6.88 -21.92
C ALA A 152 10.77 5.61 -21.15
N LYS A 153 11.53 5.24 -20.10
CA LYS A 153 11.22 4.08 -19.26
C LYS A 153 9.97 4.31 -18.42
N PHE A 154 9.80 5.51 -17.84
CA PHE A 154 8.58 5.89 -17.14
C PHE A 154 7.36 5.74 -18.06
N ASN A 155 7.43 6.33 -19.26
CA ASN A 155 6.34 6.25 -20.24
C ASN A 155 6.02 4.80 -20.70
N GLU A 156 7.03 3.93 -20.82
CA GLU A 156 6.85 2.51 -21.09
C GLU A 156 6.09 1.81 -19.96
N ILE A 157 6.43 2.11 -18.70
CA ILE A 157 5.77 1.52 -17.53
C ILE A 157 4.29 1.94 -17.47
N ILE A 158 3.99 3.23 -17.67
CA ILE A 158 2.62 3.74 -17.66
C ILE A 158 1.79 3.07 -18.76
N LYS A 159 2.28 3.03 -20.00
CA LYS A 159 1.61 2.33 -21.11
C LYS A 159 1.41 0.84 -20.85
N GLY A 160 2.30 0.21 -20.09
CA GLY A 160 2.17 -1.18 -19.68
C GLY A 160 1.08 -1.42 -18.63
N MET A 161 0.62 -0.38 -17.94
CA MET A 161 -0.45 -0.44 -16.93
C MET A 161 -1.84 -0.15 -17.50
N GLU A 162 -1.94 0.50 -18.67
CA GLU A 162 -3.21 0.83 -19.35
C GLU A 162 -3.81 -0.35 -20.15
N LYS A 163 -3.12 -1.50 -20.17
CA LYS A 163 -3.56 -2.73 -20.85
C LYS A 163 -4.26 -3.67 -19.88
#